data_AF-R9YJ99-F1
#
_entry.id   AF-R9YJ99-F1
#
_cell.length_a   1.000
_cell.length_b   1.000
_cell.length_c   1.000
_cell.angle_alpha   90.00
_cell.angle_beta   90.00
_cell.angle_gamma   90.00
#
_symmetry.space_group_name_H-M   'P 1'
#
loop_
_entity.id
_entity.type
_entity.pdbx_description
1 polymer ?
#
loop_
_entity_poly.entity_id
_entity_poly.type
_entity_poly.pdbx_seq_one_letter_code
_entity_poly.pdbx_strand_id
1 'polypeptide(L)'
;GLRKQPKTLPALLFYANEGLKHWNHHSHQPEFYPRHQEVQILKKKAQEIAASIPMNSVVVDLGSALDKVIHLLEALEVQEKNISYYALDVSASQLESTLAAIPTQNFRHVRYAGLHGTFDDGLHWLKEAPEARDLPHTVLLFGLTIGNFSRPNAAAFLSNIGQHAFQGKSGDQCSILMSLDSCKVPTQVLRAYTCEGVVPFALQSLTYANSLFSEKNKTQASGDVQHKVFNPDEWYYLSEWNFVLGRHEASLIPRSKDIELPAPLDGIVVGKDEK
;
A
#
# COMPACT_ATOMS: atom_id res chain seq x y z
N GLY A 1 -10.67 -11.54 10.85
CA GLY A 1 -11.03 -11.72 9.43
C GLY A 1 -11.81 -13.00 9.23
N LEU A 2 -11.17 -14.14 9.41
CA LEU A 2 -11.70 -15.47 9.04
C LEU A 2 -12.92 -15.99 9.83
N ARG A 3 -13.31 -15.33 10.92
CA ARG A 3 -14.57 -15.61 11.65
C ARG A 3 -15.71 -14.64 11.30
N LYS A 4 -15.48 -13.67 10.42
CA LYS A 4 -16.51 -12.72 9.96
C LYS A 4 -17.24 -13.30 8.75
N GLN A 5 -18.38 -12.67 8.41
CA GLN A 5 -19.13 -12.93 7.19
C GLN A 5 -19.31 -11.60 6.43
N PRO A 6 -18.72 -11.42 5.23
CA PRO A 6 -17.78 -12.34 4.58
C PRO A 6 -16.44 -12.45 5.34
N LYS A 7 -15.71 -13.54 5.11
CA LYS A 7 -14.36 -13.74 5.65
C LYS A 7 -13.38 -12.78 4.96
N THR A 8 -12.41 -12.27 5.71
CA THR A 8 -11.41 -11.35 5.15
C THR A 8 -9.98 -11.67 5.60
N LEU A 9 -9.03 -11.37 4.71
CA LEU A 9 -7.60 -11.36 4.99
C LEU A 9 -7.08 -9.91 5.03
N PRO A 10 -6.15 -9.58 5.93
CA PRO A 10 -5.54 -8.26 5.95
C PRO A 10 -4.61 -8.04 4.74
N ALA A 11 -4.69 -6.86 4.13
CA ALA A 11 -3.89 -6.50 2.95
C ALA A 11 -2.37 -6.59 3.19
N LEU A 12 -1.91 -6.40 4.44
CA LEU A 12 -0.51 -6.55 4.83
C LEU A 12 0.10 -7.91 4.47
N LEU A 13 -0.71 -8.97 4.37
CA LEU A 13 -0.21 -10.29 4.01
C LEU A 13 0.32 -10.37 2.57
N PHE A 14 -0.16 -9.51 1.69
CA PHE A 14 0.24 -9.50 0.28
C PHE A 14 1.60 -8.82 0.08
N TYR A 15 1.95 -7.86 0.94
CA TYR A 15 3.11 -6.99 0.77
C TYR A 15 4.32 -7.42 1.61
N ALA A 16 4.44 -8.70 1.92
CA ALA A 16 5.59 -9.24 2.64
C ALA A 16 6.51 -10.05 1.72
N ASN A 17 7.83 -9.86 1.86
CA ASN A 17 8.88 -10.66 1.23
C ASN A 17 8.65 -10.88 -0.28
N GLU A 18 8.45 -12.14 -0.71
CA GLU A 18 8.18 -12.52 -2.11
C GLU A 18 6.92 -11.86 -2.69
N GLY A 19 5.93 -11.53 -1.85
CA GLY A 19 4.72 -10.83 -2.29
C GLY A 19 5.05 -9.46 -2.88
N LEU A 20 6.02 -8.73 -2.32
CA LEU A 20 6.50 -7.47 -2.89
C LEU A 20 7.20 -7.67 -4.24
N LYS A 21 7.90 -8.78 -4.44
CA LYS A 21 8.52 -9.07 -5.75
C LYS A 21 7.45 -9.30 -6.80
N HIS A 22 6.40 -10.07 -6.48
CA HIS A 22 5.27 -10.24 -7.38
C HIS A 22 4.52 -8.92 -7.63
N TRP A 23 4.32 -8.10 -6.61
CA TRP A 23 3.73 -6.76 -6.77
C TRP A 23 4.57 -5.86 -7.67
N ASN A 24 5.88 -5.81 -7.45
CA ASN A 24 6.80 -5.03 -8.29
C ASN A 24 6.76 -5.52 -9.73
N HIS A 25 6.74 -6.82 -9.98
CA HIS A 25 6.60 -7.35 -11.33
C HIS A 25 5.25 -6.99 -11.96
N HIS A 26 4.15 -7.35 -11.29
CA HIS A 26 2.79 -7.13 -11.74
C HIS A 26 2.49 -5.65 -12.01
N SER A 27 2.87 -4.75 -11.09
CA SER A 27 2.57 -3.32 -11.21
C SER A 27 3.27 -2.65 -12.40
N HIS A 28 4.34 -3.24 -12.93
CA HIS A 28 5.04 -2.75 -14.13
C HIS A 28 4.53 -3.37 -15.43
N GLN A 29 3.63 -4.36 -15.37
CA GLN A 29 3.04 -4.96 -16.56
C GLN A 29 2.27 -3.91 -17.38
N PRO A 30 2.30 -3.97 -18.72
CA PRO A 30 1.64 -2.99 -19.58
C PRO A 30 0.11 -2.97 -19.38
N GLU A 31 -0.50 -4.09 -18.98
CA GLU A 31 -1.92 -4.19 -18.67
C GLU A 31 -2.29 -3.46 -17.38
N PHE A 32 -1.35 -3.28 -16.44
CA PHE A 32 -1.58 -2.54 -15.20
C PHE A 32 -1.50 -1.04 -15.44
N TYR A 33 -2.44 -0.54 -16.23
CA TYR A 33 -2.54 0.86 -16.62
C TYR A 33 -2.52 1.87 -15.45
N PRO A 34 -3.00 1.57 -14.21
CA PRO A 34 -3.04 2.58 -13.17
C PRO A 34 -1.67 3.18 -12.85
N ARG A 35 -0.63 2.34 -12.76
CA ARG A 35 0.74 2.82 -12.51
C ARG A 35 1.22 3.71 -13.64
N HIS A 36 1.04 3.27 -14.89
CA HIS A 36 1.51 4.00 -16.07
C HIS A 36 0.83 5.37 -16.19
N GLN A 37 -0.49 5.43 -15.98
CA GLN A 37 -1.24 6.68 -16.01
C GLN A 37 -0.86 7.61 -14.86
N GLU A 38 -0.70 7.07 -13.65
CA GLU A 38 -0.28 7.84 -12.48
C GLU A 38 1.10 8.48 -12.71
N VAL A 39 2.09 7.69 -13.18
CA VAL A 39 3.43 8.21 -13.50
C VAL A 39 3.38 9.27 -14.61
N GLN A 40 2.57 9.07 -15.65
CA GLN A 40 2.41 10.06 -16.71
C GLN A 40 1.82 11.39 -16.19
N ILE A 41 0.82 11.32 -15.31
CA ILE A 41 0.23 12.51 -14.70
C ILE A 41 1.26 13.23 -13.83
N LEU A 42 1.98 12.49 -12.96
CA LEU A 42 3.02 13.06 -12.12
C LEU A 42 4.12 13.73 -12.96
N LYS A 43 4.64 13.07 -14.00
CA LYS A 43 5.60 13.67 -14.94
C LYS A 43 5.08 14.97 -15.56
N LYS A 44 3.84 14.97 -16.05
CA LYS A 44 3.25 16.12 -16.76
C LYS A 44 2.89 17.29 -15.84
N LYS A 45 2.51 16.99 -14.59
CA LYS A 45 1.93 17.96 -13.64
C LYS A 45 2.83 18.25 -12.45
N ALA A 46 4.01 17.65 -12.35
CA ALA A 46 4.92 17.79 -11.21
C ALA A 46 5.18 19.26 -10.83
N GLN A 47 5.41 20.14 -11.82
CA GLN A 47 5.65 21.57 -11.56
C GLN A 47 4.44 22.28 -10.94
N GLU A 48 3.23 21.99 -11.44
CA GLU A 48 1.98 22.56 -10.92
C GLU A 48 1.69 22.05 -9.50
N ILE A 49 1.88 20.75 -9.27
CA ILE A 49 1.72 20.11 -7.96
C ILE A 49 2.75 20.66 -6.97
N ALA A 50 4.02 20.74 -7.36
CA ALA A 50 5.08 21.31 -6.54
C ALA A 50 4.76 22.75 -6.16
N ALA A 51 4.20 23.55 -7.08
CA ALA A 51 3.80 24.92 -6.82
C ALA A 51 2.75 25.06 -5.71
N SER A 52 1.82 24.10 -5.58
CA SER A 52 0.80 24.12 -4.51
C SER A 52 1.32 23.69 -3.13
N ILE A 53 2.48 23.04 -3.04
CA ILE A 53 3.07 22.62 -1.76
C ILE A 53 3.75 23.82 -1.08
N PRO A 54 3.41 24.19 0.16
CA PRO A 54 4.05 25.31 0.86
C PRO A 54 5.57 25.14 1.02
N MET A 55 6.31 26.24 1.06
CA MET A 55 7.74 26.21 1.42
C MET A 55 7.90 25.75 2.88
N ASN A 56 8.99 25.04 3.19
CA ASN A 56 9.26 24.43 4.49
C ASN A 56 8.28 23.31 4.89
N SER A 57 7.57 22.72 3.92
CA SER A 57 6.68 21.59 4.20
C SER A 57 7.45 20.32 4.54
N VAL A 58 6.86 19.52 5.44
CA VAL A 58 7.16 18.10 5.59
C VAL A 58 6.27 17.33 4.61
N VAL A 59 6.87 16.59 3.70
CA VAL A 59 6.16 15.74 2.73
C VAL A 59 6.31 14.28 3.17
N VAL A 60 5.22 13.60 3.47
CA VAL A 60 5.25 12.18 3.89
C VAL A 60 4.56 11.31 2.86
N ASP A 61 5.29 10.36 2.27
CA ASP A 61 4.78 9.43 1.27
C ASP A 61 4.41 8.08 1.87
N LEU A 62 3.10 7.83 1.97
CA LEU A 62 2.56 6.64 2.60
C LEU A 62 2.57 5.46 1.60
N GLY A 63 3.55 4.55 1.75
CA GLY A 63 3.75 3.42 0.83
C GLY A 63 4.60 3.83 -0.37
N SER A 64 5.75 4.43 -0.10
CA SER A 64 6.59 5.14 -1.07
C SER A 64 7.04 4.27 -2.25
N ALA A 65 6.97 4.84 -3.46
CA ALA A 65 7.53 4.25 -4.68
C ALA A 65 8.31 5.30 -5.48
N LEU A 66 9.62 5.08 -5.62
CA LEU A 66 10.55 6.09 -6.17
C LEU A 66 10.15 6.62 -7.55
N ASP A 67 9.74 5.74 -8.46
CA ASP A 67 9.45 6.07 -9.86
C ASP A 67 8.26 7.04 -10.02
N LYS A 68 7.46 7.20 -8.98
CA LYS A 68 6.36 8.15 -8.91
C LYS A 68 6.83 9.46 -8.27
N VAL A 69 7.35 9.35 -7.06
CA VAL A 69 7.64 10.52 -6.22
C VAL A 69 8.81 11.35 -6.74
N ILE A 70 9.75 10.73 -7.46
CA ILE A 70 10.95 11.41 -7.98
C ILE A 70 10.60 12.65 -8.82
N HIS A 71 9.54 12.58 -9.62
CA HIS A 71 9.10 13.71 -10.44
C HIS A 71 8.64 14.90 -9.61
N LEU A 72 7.98 14.64 -8.48
CA LEU A 72 7.58 15.68 -7.54
C LEU A 72 8.80 16.26 -6.82
N LEU A 73 9.73 15.41 -6.36
CA LEU A 73 10.95 15.86 -5.69
C LEU A 73 11.80 16.75 -6.61
N GLU A 74 12.01 16.34 -7.86
CA GLU A 74 12.73 17.13 -8.87
C GLU A 74 12.05 18.48 -9.12
N ALA A 75 10.72 18.52 -9.17
CA ALA A 75 9.99 19.77 -9.36
C ALA A 75 10.07 20.71 -8.14
N LEU A 76 10.03 20.16 -6.92
CA LEU A 76 10.23 20.93 -5.68
C LEU A 76 11.65 21.51 -5.62
N GLU A 77 12.64 20.73 -6.03
CA GLU A 77 14.03 21.15 -6.10
C GLU A 77 14.26 22.27 -7.12
N VAL A 78 13.70 22.15 -8.34
CA VAL A 78 13.76 23.19 -9.37
C VAL A 78 13.11 24.50 -8.91
N GLN A 79 12.09 24.42 -8.06
CA GLN A 79 11.43 25.58 -7.46
C GLN A 79 12.14 26.08 -6.19
N GLU A 80 13.31 25.51 -5.86
CA GLU A 80 14.12 25.85 -4.68
C GLU A 80 13.34 25.78 -3.36
N LYS A 81 12.31 24.92 -3.31
CA LYS A 81 11.50 24.75 -2.09
C LYS A 81 12.27 23.93 -1.08
N ASN A 82 12.54 24.53 0.08
CA ASN A 82 13.09 23.81 1.22
C ASN A 82 12.04 22.81 1.72
N ILE A 83 12.27 21.51 1.49
CA ILE A 83 11.31 20.44 1.77
C ILE A 83 12.01 19.32 2.55
N SER A 84 11.32 18.78 3.55
CA SER A 84 11.72 17.54 4.22
C SER A 84 10.80 16.41 3.75
N TYR A 85 11.30 15.55 2.87
CA TYR A 85 10.60 14.38 2.36
C TYR A 85 10.84 13.15 3.25
N TYR A 86 9.80 12.40 3.57
CA TYR A 86 9.88 11.15 4.31
C TYR A 86 9.17 10.05 3.53
N ALA A 87 9.94 9.07 3.06
CA ALA A 87 9.40 7.81 2.55
C ALA A 87 8.95 6.96 3.73
N LEU A 88 7.68 6.56 3.77
CA LEU A 88 7.15 5.66 4.80
C LEU A 88 6.80 4.30 4.17
N ASP A 89 7.33 3.22 4.73
CA ASP A 89 6.99 1.85 4.34
C ASP A 89 7.15 0.90 5.52
N VAL A 90 6.43 -0.22 5.47
CA VAL A 90 6.55 -1.33 6.43
C VAL A 90 7.76 -2.21 6.11
N SER A 91 8.27 -2.14 4.87
CA SER A 91 9.44 -2.88 4.41
C SER A 91 10.71 -2.01 4.48
N ALA A 92 11.58 -2.33 5.43
CA ALA A 92 12.87 -1.67 5.58
C ALA A 92 13.74 -1.79 4.31
N SER A 93 13.73 -2.95 3.65
CA SER A 93 14.49 -3.15 2.41
C SER A 93 13.96 -2.32 1.24
N GLN A 94 12.64 -2.12 1.14
CA GLN A 94 12.05 -1.22 0.13
C GLN A 94 12.42 0.24 0.41
N LEU A 95 12.44 0.67 1.68
CA LEU A 95 12.90 2.00 2.07
C LEU A 95 14.36 2.23 1.69
N GLU A 96 15.24 1.31 2.08
CA GLU A 96 16.66 1.38 1.76
C GLU A 96 16.89 1.45 0.24
N SER A 97 16.24 0.57 -0.53
CA SER A 97 16.34 0.55 -1.99
C SER A 97 15.80 1.84 -2.62
N THR A 98 14.71 2.39 -2.09
CA THR A 98 14.10 3.63 -2.61
C THR A 98 15.01 4.82 -2.36
N LEU A 99 15.51 4.98 -1.14
CA LEU A 99 16.36 6.11 -0.77
C LEU A 99 17.74 6.04 -1.45
N ALA A 100 18.32 4.84 -1.59
CA ALA A 100 19.61 4.64 -2.24
C ALA A 100 19.58 4.98 -3.74
N ALA A 101 18.40 4.89 -4.37
CA ALA A 101 18.24 5.18 -5.79
C ALA A 101 17.94 6.67 -6.08
N ILE A 102 17.78 7.52 -5.06
CA ILE A 102 17.67 8.98 -5.24
C ILE A 102 19.05 9.55 -5.63
N PRO A 103 19.17 10.30 -6.74
CA PRO A 103 20.44 10.89 -7.16
C PRO A 103 20.78 12.10 -6.28
N THR A 104 21.47 11.83 -5.16
CA THR A 104 21.68 12.79 -4.06
C THR A 104 22.30 14.12 -4.50
N GLN A 105 23.18 14.09 -5.51
CA GLN A 105 23.84 15.25 -6.09
C GLN A 105 22.90 16.26 -6.77
N ASN A 106 21.68 15.84 -7.10
CA ASN A 106 20.68 16.69 -7.75
C ASN A 106 19.87 17.52 -6.75
N PHE A 107 19.97 17.25 -5.44
CA PHE A 107 19.09 17.84 -4.43
C PHE A 107 19.86 18.68 -3.41
N ARG A 108 19.56 19.99 -3.37
CA ARG A 108 20.10 20.98 -2.43
C ARG A 108 19.02 21.52 -1.50
N HIS A 109 17.79 21.65 -1.99
CA HIS A 109 16.65 22.21 -1.27
C HIS A 109 15.74 21.11 -0.69
N VAL A 110 15.69 19.94 -1.34
CA VAL A 110 14.92 18.80 -0.86
C VAL A 110 15.81 17.84 -0.05
N ARG A 111 15.47 17.65 1.21
CA ARG A 111 16.07 16.61 2.07
C ARG A 111 15.14 15.41 2.11
N TYR A 112 15.70 14.21 2.28
CA TYR A 112 14.90 12.99 2.36
C TYR A 112 15.41 12.03 3.43
N ALA A 113 14.48 11.32 4.06
CA ALA A 113 14.74 10.26 5.02
C ALA A 113 13.67 9.15 4.92
N GLY A 114 13.93 8.02 5.58
CA GLY A 114 12.98 6.92 5.70
C GLY A 114 12.31 6.92 7.07
N LEU A 115 11.01 6.60 7.08
CA LEU A 115 10.26 6.21 8.27
C LEU A 115 9.89 4.75 8.11
N HIS A 116 10.40 3.88 8.99
CA HIS A 116 10.04 2.47 8.99
C HIS A 116 8.87 2.25 9.95
N GLY A 117 7.71 1.90 9.40
CA GLY A 117 6.50 1.72 10.21
C GLY A 117 5.24 1.62 9.38
N THR A 118 4.12 1.48 10.07
CA THR A 118 2.79 1.53 9.47
C THR A 118 2.37 2.96 9.14
N PHE A 119 1.29 3.14 8.39
CA PHE A 119 0.70 4.46 8.15
C PHE A 119 0.33 5.18 9.45
N ASP A 120 -0.18 4.45 10.44
CA ASP A 120 -0.53 5.04 11.74
C ASP A 120 0.73 5.51 12.50
N ASP A 121 1.84 4.76 12.42
CA ASP A 121 3.11 5.17 13.03
C ASP A 121 3.64 6.47 12.39
N GLY A 122 3.56 6.59 11.06
CA GLY A 122 3.97 7.80 10.34
C GLY A 122 3.11 9.02 10.66
N LEU A 123 1.78 8.83 10.77
CA LEU A 123 0.86 9.90 11.19
C LEU A 123 1.08 10.31 12.64
N HIS A 124 1.33 9.34 13.53
CA HIS A 124 1.68 9.63 14.91
C HIS A 124 3.00 10.41 15.01
N TRP A 125 4.01 10.02 14.24
CA TRP A 125 5.28 10.75 14.17
C TRP A 125 5.08 12.20 13.70
N LEU A 126 4.28 12.43 12.65
CA LEU A 126 3.96 13.79 12.18
C LEU A 126 3.35 14.68 13.27
N LYS A 127 2.52 14.10 14.14
CA LYS A 127 1.86 14.84 15.22
C LYS A 127 2.80 15.18 16.38
N GLU A 128 3.71 14.27 16.72
CA GLU A 128 4.50 14.37 17.96
C GLU A 128 5.93 14.89 17.74
N ALA A 129 6.53 14.64 16.58
CA ALA A 129 7.93 14.95 16.30
C ALA A 129 8.18 16.47 16.34
N PRO A 130 9.02 16.99 17.25
CA PRO A 130 9.27 18.42 17.39
C PRO A 130 9.75 19.11 16.11
N GLU A 131 10.49 18.39 15.27
CA GLU A 131 11.02 18.85 13.99
C GLU A 131 9.96 18.93 12.87
N ALA A 132 8.80 18.29 13.04
CA ALA A 132 7.75 18.22 12.03
C ALA A 132 6.47 18.94 12.47
N ARG A 133 5.96 18.66 13.68
CA ARG A 133 4.58 18.93 14.14
C ARG A 133 4.01 20.33 13.94
N ASP A 134 4.85 21.35 13.85
CA ASP A 134 4.44 22.76 13.71
C ASP A 134 4.63 23.30 12.28
N LEU A 135 5.17 22.49 11.37
CA LEU A 135 5.39 22.80 9.96
C LEU A 135 4.18 22.44 9.09
N PRO A 136 4.05 23.01 7.89
CA PRO A 136 3.05 22.56 6.93
C PRO A 136 3.30 21.09 6.55
N HIS A 137 2.25 20.27 6.49
CA HIS A 137 2.35 18.87 6.13
C HIS A 137 1.68 18.60 4.78
N THR A 138 2.35 17.88 3.89
CA THR A 138 1.74 17.34 2.67
C THR A 138 1.84 15.81 2.72
N VAL A 139 0.70 15.15 2.87
CA VAL A 139 0.64 13.67 2.91
C VAL A 139 0.36 13.14 1.51
N LEU A 140 1.23 12.27 1.00
CA LEU A 140 1.07 11.64 -0.30
C LEU A 140 0.39 10.28 -0.15
N LEU A 141 -0.61 10.04 -0.99
CA LEU A 141 -1.35 8.80 -1.10
C LEU A 141 -1.43 8.37 -2.57
N PHE A 142 -0.33 7.82 -3.06
CA PHE A 142 -0.21 7.30 -4.42
C PHE A 142 -0.45 5.80 -4.49
N GLY A 143 -0.43 5.25 -5.71
CA GLY A 143 -0.56 3.82 -5.98
C GLY A 143 -1.94 3.24 -5.75
N LEU A 144 -2.99 4.08 -5.80
CA LEU A 144 -4.37 3.69 -5.53
C LEU A 144 -4.58 3.08 -4.13
N THR A 145 -3.69 3.38 -3.19
CA THR A 145 -3.71 2.83 -1.82
C THR A 145 -5.07 3.04 -1.14
N ILE A 146 -5.68 4.22 -1.33
CA ILE A 146 -7.01 4.54 -0.78
C ILE A 146 -8.12 3.61 -1.31
N GLY A 147 -7.95 3.03 -2.50
CA GLY A 147 -8.89 2.10 -3.12
C GLY A 147 -8.96 0.74 -2.44
N ASN A 148 -7.97 0.39 -1.60
CA ASN A 148 -7.98 -0.85 -0.80
C ASN A 148 -8.93 -0.77 0.40
N PHE A 149 -9.47 0.41 0.72
CA PHE A 149 -10.40 0.61 1.80
C PHE A 149 -11.85 0.54 1.30
N SER A 150 -12.77 0.06 2.15
CA SER A 150 -14.20 0.33 1.95
C SER A 150 -14.46 1.84 2.05
N ARG A 151 -15.55 2.35 1.47
CA ARG A 151 -15.88 3.79 1.54
C ARG A 151 -15.86 4.35 2.98
N PRO A 152 -16.48 3.69 3.99
CA PRO A 152 -16.39 4.17 5.37
C PRO A 152 -14.95 4.15 5.92
N ASN A 153 -14.18 3.10 5.61
CA ASN A 153 -12.80 3.00 6.08
C ASN A 153 -11.89 4.03 5.41
N ALA A 154 -12.11 4.34 4.12
CA ALA A 154 -11.40 5.39 3.40
C ALA A 154 -11.69 6.76 4.01
N ALA A 155 -12.96 7.06 4.31
CA ALA A 155 -13.35 8.30 4.99
C ALA A 155 -12.73 8.39 6.39
N ALA A 156 -12.76 7.30 7.17
CA ALA A 156 -12.13 7.24 8.48
C ALA A 156 -10.61 7.45 8.39
N PHE A 157 -9.95 6.83 7.40
CA PHE A 157 -8.51 6.99 7.19
C PHE A 157 -8.13 8.43 6.80
N LEU A 158 -8.86 9.05 5.86
CA LEU A 158 -8.63 10.46 5.50
C LEU A 158 -8.89 11.41 6.69
N SER A 159 -9.93 11.12 7.50
CA SER A 159 -10.18 11.84 8.74
C SER A 159 -9.03 11.67 9.74
N ASN A 160 -8.45 10.46 9.82
CA ASN A 160 -7.32 10.17 10.69
C ASN A 160 -6.09 10.99 10.29
N ILE A 161 -5.83 11.13 8.99
CA ILE A 161 -4.78 12.01 8.48
C ILE A 161 -5.01 13.45 8.94
N GLY A 162 -6.21 14.01 8.78
CA GLY A 162 -6.50 15.38 9.23
C GLY A 162 -6.30 15.57 10.75
N GLN A 163 -6.69 14.57 11.56
CA GLN A 163 -6.55 14.62 13.02
C GLN A 163 -5.11 14.55 13.51
N HIS A 164 -4.18 14.04 12.70
CA HIS A 164 -2.77 13.87 13.09
C HIS A 164 -1.84 14.84 12.35
N ALA A 165 -1.98 14.94 11.03
CA ALA A 165 -1.12 15.75 10.19
C ALA A 165 -1.57 17.22 10.09
N PHE A 166 -2.83 17.58 10.33
CA PHE A 166 -3.28 18.97 10.12
C PHE A 166 -3.41 19.73 11.44
N GLN A 167 -2.66 19.29 12.46
CA GLN A 167 -2.60 19.93 13.77
C GLN A 167 -1.41 20.91 13.81
N GLY A 168 -1.32 21.69 14.88
CA GLY A 168 -0.22 22.62 15.09
C GLY A 168 -0.42 23.98 14.41
N LYS A 169 0.65 24.79 14.39
CA LYS A 169 0.58 26.20 13.97
C LYS A 169 0.33 26.42 12.48
N SER A 170 0.63 25.43 11.66
CA SER A 170 0.55 25.51 10.19
C SER A 170 -0.53 24.58 9.61
N GLY A 171 -1.51 24.17 10.42
CA GLY A 171 -2.53 23.19 10.04
C GLY A 171 -3.40 23.61 8.85
N ASP A 172 -3.58 24.92 8.63
CA ASP A 172 -4.29 25.51 7.49
C ASP A 172 -3.52 25.44 6.16
N GLN A 173 -2.21 25.16 6.23
CA GLN A 173 -1.33 24.97 5.08
C GLN A 173 -1.12 23.48 4.76
N CYS A 174 -1.68 22.58 5.56
CA CYS A 174 -1.55 21.15 5.34
C CYS A 174 -2.45 20.65 4.21
N SER A 175 -2.02 19.60 3.51
CA SER A 175 -2.77 19.01 2.41
C SER A 175 -2.58 17.50 2.30
N ILE A 176 -3.53 16.86 1.61
CA ILE A 176 -3.40 15.48 1.13
C ILE A 176 -3.33 15.55 -0.39
N LEU A 177 -2.27 14.97 -0.96
CA LEU A 177 -2.15 14.76 -2.39
C LEU A 177 -2.34 13.27 -2.67
N MET A 178 -3.39 12.92 -3.41
CA MET A 178 -3.76 11.54 -3.65
C MET A 178 -4.08 11.26 -5.11
N SER A 179 -3.84 10.04 -5.55
CA SER A 179 -4.29 9.55 -6.85
C SER A 179 -5.53 8.69 -6.73
N LEU A 180 -6.40 8.78 -7.73
CA LEU A 180 -7.64 8.01 -7.82
C LEU A 180 -7.80 7.47 -9.23
N ASP A 181 -8.14 6.18 -9.34
CA ASP A 181 -8.52 5.58 -10.60
C ASP A 181 -9.99 5.86 -10.90
N SER A 182 -10.23 6.62 -11.96
CA SER A 182 -11.57 6.97 -12.42
C SER A 182 -12.12 6.00 -13.47
N CYS A 183 -11.33 5.01 -13.91
CA CYS A 183 -11.74 4.06 -14.94
C CYS A 183 -13.01 3.31 -14.53
N LYS A 184 -13.97 3.28 -15.47
CA LYS A 184 -15.25 2.55 -15.35
C LYS A 184 -15.43 1.51 -16.43
N VAL A 185 -14.35 1.13 -17.13
CA VAL A 185 -14.36 0.10 -18.18
C VAL A 185 -13.99 -1.24 -17.53
N PRO A 186 -14.96 -2.14 -17.25
CA PRO A 186 -14.70 -3.33 -16.45
C PRO A 186 -13.63 -4.23 -17.05
N THR A 187 -13.62 -4.37 -18.38
CA THR A 187 -12.64 -5.21 -19.08
C THR A 187 -11.22 -4.68 -18.97
N GLN A 188 -11.03 -3.36 -18.92
CA GLN A 188 -9.71 -2.75 -18.73
C GLN A 188 -9.22 -2.96 -17.30
N VAL A 189 -10.09 -2.74 -16.31
CA VAL A 189 -9.80 -3.00 -14.90
C VAL A 189 -9.48 -4.48 -14.67
N LEU A 190 -10.33 -5.39 -15.15
CA LEU A 190 -10.14 -6.82 -14.98
C LEU A 190 -8.84 -7.32 -15.62
N ARG A 191 -8.43 -6.76 -16.78
CA ARG A 191 -7.13 -7.07 -17.38
C ARG A 191 -5.98 -6.62 -16.50
N ALA A 192 -6.08 -5.43 -15.90
CA ALA A 192 -5.07 -4.96 -14.95
C ALA A 192 -4.95 -5.95 -13.78
N TYR A 193 -6.05 -6.47 -13.25
CA TYR A 193 -6.05 -7.43 -12.13
C TYR A 193 -6.14 -8.90 -12.54
N THR A 194 -5.74 -9.26 -13.77
CA THR A 194 -5.56 -10.66 -14.21
C THR A 194 -4.31 -10.86 -15.05
N CYS A 195 -3.45 -9.84 -15.18
CA CYS A 195 -2.19 -9.95 -15.90
C CYS A 195 -1.14 -10.79 -15.17
N GLU A 196 0.01 -10.96 -15.81
CA GLU A 196 1.11 -11.75 -15.28
C GLU A 196 1.55 -11.24 -13.88
N GLY A 197 1.75 -12.18 -12.96
CA GLY A 197 2.14 -11.90 -11.58
C GLY A 197 0.99 -11.67 -10.60
N VAL A 198 -0.25 -11.42 -11.04
CA VAL A 198 -1.40 -11.19 -10.12
C VAL A 198 -1.74 -12.43 -9.29
N VAL A 199 -1.88 -13.59 -9.93
CA VAL A 199 -2.25 -14.82 -9.22
C VAL A 199 -1.15 -15.25 -8.24
N PRO A 200 0.14 -15.29 -8.61
CA PRO A 200 1.23 -15.51 -7.66
C PRO A 200 1.23 -14.52 -6.51
N PHE A 201 1.02 -13.22 -6.78
CA PHE A 201 0.90 -12.19 -5.74
C PHE A 201 -0.21 -12.51 -4.74
N ALA A 202 -1.39 -12.89 -5.24
CA ALA A 202 -2.53 -13.19 -4.39
C ALA A 202 -2.31 -14.44 -3.53
N LEU A 203 -1.83 -15.53 -4.12
CA LEU A 203 -1.58 -16.79 -3.43
C LEU A 203 -0.42 -16.70 -2.43
N GLN A 204 0.56 -15.83 -2.67
CA GLN A 204 1.67 -15.60 -1.76
C GLN A 204 1.21 -15.06 -0.39
N SER A 205 0.04 -14.41 -0.32
CA SER A 205 -0.54 -13.97 0.96
C SER A 205 -0.85 -15.14 1.91
N LEU A 206 -1.27 -16.30 1.37
CA LEU A 206 -1.53 -17.52 2.13
C LEU A 206 -0.21 -18.17 2.59
N THR A 207 0.79 -18.18 1.70
CA THR A 207 2.13 -18.66 2.04
C THR A 207 2.75 -17.85 3.17
N TYR A 208 2.61 -16.51 3.14
CA TYR A 208 3.09 -15.66 4.22
C TYR A 208 2.26 -15.82 5.50
N ALA A 209 0.94 -15.99 5.40
CA ALA A 209 0.13 -16.30 6.58
C ALA A 209 0.61 -17.58 7.29
N ASN A 210 1.00 -18.62 6.54
CA ASN A 210 1.60 -19.83 7.11
C ASN A 210 2.92 -19.57 7.85
N SER A 211 3.78 -18.66 7.37
CA SER A 211 5.02 -18.36 8.08
C SER A 211 4.75 -17.68 9.42
N LEU A 212 3.75 -16.80 9.49
CA LEU A 212 3.31 -16.17 10.75
C LEU A 212 2.79 -17.17 11.77
N PHE A 213 2.04 -18.20 11.33
CA PHE A 213 1.60 -19.28 12.22
C PHE A 213 2.77 -20.17 12.66
N SER A 214 3.73 -20.42 11.77
CA SER A 214 4.91 -21.24 12.07
C SER A 214 5.84 -20.56 13.08
N GLU A 215 6.06 -19.25 12.95
CA GLU A 215 6.87 -18.47 13.89
C GLU A 215 6.26 -18.45 15.31
N LYS A 216 4.94 -18.35 15.41
CA LYS A 216 4.22 -18.45 16.69
C LYS A 216 4.33 -19.84 17.33
N ASN A 217 4.44 -20.90 16.54
CA ASN A 217 4.55 -22.27 17.05
C ASN A 217 5.98 -22.61 17.49
N LYS A 218 7.02 -22.03 16.84
CA LYS A 218 8.42 -22.20 17.25
C LYS A 218 8.73 -21.68 18.65
N THR A 219 7.98 -20.69 19.14
CA THR A 219 8.11 -20.20 20.52
C THR A 219 7.40 -21.09 21.55
N GLN A 220 6.66 -22.12 21.14
CA GLN A 220 5.86 -22.97 22.05
C GLN A 220 6.17 -24.48 22.00
N ALA A 221 6.87 -25.02 21.00
CA ALA A 221 7.24 -26.45 20.98
C ALA A 221 8.48 -26.78 20.14
N SER A 222 9.32 -27.66 20.68
CA SER A 222 10.42 -28.35 20.02
C SER A 222 9.89 -29.53 19.18
N GLY A 223 9.57 -29.28 17.91
CA GLY A 223 9.18 -30.33 16.97
C GLY A 223 9.05 -29.83 15.52
N ASP A 224 9.89 -30.36 14.63
CA ASP A 224 10.03 -30.02 13.20
C ASP A 224 8.88 -30.58 12.33
N VAL A 225 7.63 -30.15 12.57
CA VAL A 225 6.56 -30.35 11.58
C VAL A 225 6.01 -28.99 11.18
N GLN A 226 6.36 -28.55 9.97
CA GLN A 226 5.83 -27.33 9.38
C GLN A 226 4.35 -27.54 9.03
N HIS A 227 3.48 -27.33 10.01
CA HIS A 227 2.04 -27.46 9.85
C HIS A 227 1.51 -26.28 9.02
N LYS A 228 1.16 -26.52 7.75
CA LYS A 228 0.61 -25.50 6.85
C LYS A 228 -0.89 -25.34 7.12
N VAL A 229 -1.30 -24.14 7.54
CA VAL A 229 -2.72 -23.79 7.76
C VAL A 229 -3.45 -23.63 6.43
N PHE A 230 -2.79 -23.06 5.43
CA PHE A 230 -3.30 -22.93 4.07
C PHE A 230 -2.45 -23.75 3.11
N ASN A 231 -3.09 -24.51 2.22
CA ASN A 231 -2.44 -25.08 1.04
C ASN A 231 -2.78 -24.22 -0.18
N PRO A 232 -1.88 -23.37 -0.73
CA PRO A 232 -2.18 -22.48 -1.85
C PRO A 232 -2.76 -23.17 -3.09
N ASP A 233 -2.44 -24.45 -3.29
CA ASP A 233 -2.96 -25.25 -4.42
C ASP A 233 -4.46 -25.50 -4.33
N GLU A 234 -5.06 -25.40 -3.14
CA GLU A 234 -6.50 -25.54 -2.93
C GLU A 234 -7.28 -24.24 -3.23
N TRP A 235 -6.59 -23.13 -3.54
CA TRP A 235 -7.22 -21.81 -3.71
C TRP A 235 -7.14 -21.30 -5.15
N TYR A 236 -8.22 -20.70 -5.60
CA TYR A 236 -8.34 -19.97 -6.86
C TYR A 236 -8.45 -18.47 -6.58
N TYR A 237 -7.73 -17.68 -7.37
CA TYR A 237 -7.88 -16.23 -7.36
C TYR A 237 -9.04 -15.83 -8.28
N LEU A 238 -10.10 -15.32 -7.68
CA LEU A 238 -11.26 -14.78 -8.37
C LEU A 238 -11.13 -13.25 -8.47
N SER A 239 -11.19 -12.75 -9.70
CA SER A 239 -11.12 -11.32 -10.03
C SER A 239 -12.44 -10.89 -10.65
N GLU A 240 -13.13 -9.95 -10.03
CA GLU A 240 -14.47 -9.54 -10.44
C GLU A 240 -14.64 -8.03 -10.47
N TRP A 241 -15.58 -7.57 -11.29
CA TRP A 241 -16.03 -6.19 -11.28
C TRP A 241 -17.40 -6.09 -10.65
N ASN A 242 -17.49 -5.38 -9.54
CA ASN A 242 -18.74 -5.09 -8.86
C ASN A 242 -19.40 -3.86 -9.49
N PHE A 243 -20.44 -4.08 -10.31
CA PHE A 243 -21.15 -3.01 -11.00
C PHE A 243 -21.92 -2.07 -10.06
N VAL A 244 -22.38 -2.57 -8.92
CA VAL A 244 -23.14 -1.77 -7.94
C VAL A 244 -22.21 -0.80 -7.21
N LEU A 245 -21.04 -1.28 -6.79
CA LEU A 245 -20.06 -0.47 -6.07
C LEU A 245 -19.12 0.29 -7.00
N GLY A 246 -18.99 -0.14 -8.25
CA GLY A 246 -18.09 0.43 -9.26
C GLY A 246 -16.61 0.20 -8.93
N ARG A 247 -16.28 -1.02 -8.48
CA ARG A 247 -14.92 -1.41 -8.05
C ARG A 247 -14.54 -2.81 -8.51
N HIS A 248 -13.24 -3.06 -8.56
CA HIS A 248 -12.69 -4.41 -8.61
C HIS A 248 -12.80 -5.09 -7.24
N GLU A 249 -13.05 -6.40 -7.25
CA GLU A 249 -13.04 -7.26 -6.08
C GLU A 249 -12.14 -8.47 -6.36
N ALA A 250 -11.28 -8.78 -5.38
CA ALA A 250 -10.36 -9.91 -5.39
C ALA A 250 -10.70 -10.84 -4.24
N SER A 251 -10.97 -12.11 -4.55
CA SER A 251 -11.25 -13.16 -3.57
C SER A 251 -10.33 -14.36 -3.80
N LEU A 252 -10.00 -15.04 -2.71
CA LEU A 252 -9.39 -16.37 -2.74
C LEU A 252 -10.49 -17.36 -2.39
N ILE A 253 -10.92 -18.16 -3.36
CA ILE A 253 -12.00 -19.14 -3.20
C ILE A 253 -11.45 -20.57 -3.26
N PRO A 254 -12.03 -21.55 -2.56
CA PRO A 254 -11.62 -22.93 -2.71
C PRO A 254 -11.84 -23.47 -4.13
N ARG A 255 -10.89 -24.24 -4.68
CA ARG A 255 -10.95 -24.73 -6.06
C ARG A 255 -12.04 -25.77 -6.31
N SER A 256 -12.22 -26.72 -5.39
CA SER A 256 -12.97 -27.95 -5.68
C SER A 256 -13.97 -28.36 -4.61
N LYS A 257 -13.70 -28.06 -3.34
CA LYS A 257 -14.47 -28.48 -2.16
C LYS A 257 -14.35 -27.43 -1.05
N ASP A 258 -15.20 -27.54 -0.05
CA ASP A 258 -15.07 -26.78 1.19
C ASP A 258 -13.71 -27.08 1.85
N ILE A 259 -13.08 -26.05 2.42
CA ILE A 259 -11.81 -26.16 3.13
C ILE A 259 -12.09 -25.95 4.61
N GLU A 260 -11.89 -27.00 5.39
CA GLU A 260 -11.80 -26.90 6.85
C GLU A 260 -10.37 -26.51 7.23
N LEU A 261 -10.22 -25.33 7.84
CA LEU A 261 -8.91 -24.83 8.24
C LEU A 261 -8.44 -25.58 9.49
N PRO A 262 -7.20 -26.07 9.51
CA PRO A 262 -6.70 -26.80 10.66
C PRO A 262 -6.17 -25.82 11.73
N ALA A 263 -5.69 -26.35 12.86
CA ALA A 263 -5.10 -25.57 13.94
C ALA A 263 -4.07 -24.53 13.45
N PRO A 264 -4.11 -23.28 13.99
CA PRO A 264 -4.92 -22.80 15.12
C PRO A 264 -6.30 -22.24 14.72
N LEU A 265 -6.79 -22.56 13.52
CA LEU A 265 -8.05 -22.03 12.98
C LEU A 265 -9.18 -23.08 12.94
N ASP A 266 -9.09 -24.10 13.80
CA ASP A 266 -10.07 -25.19 13.88
C ASP A 266 -11.51 -24.67 13.99
N GLY A 267 -12.43 -25.37 13.32
CA GLY A 267 -13.85 -25.00 13.27
C GLY A 267 -14.19 -23.87 12.29
N ILE A 268 -13.22 -23.34 11.55
CA ILE A 268 -13.47 -22.43 10.43
C ILE A 268 -13.54 -23.24 9.13
N VAL A 269 -14.72 -23.23 8.51
CA VAL A 269 -14.94 -23.78 7.16
C VAL A 269 -15.08 -22.63 6.17
N VAL A 270 -14.35 -22.71 5.07
CA VAL A 270 -14.52 -21.84 3.91
C VAL A 270 -15.24 -22.63 2.82
N GLY A 271 -16.46 -22.20 2.49
CA GLY A 271 -17.28 -22.89 1.49
C GLY A 271 -16.68 -22.73 0.10
N LYS A 272 -16.88 -23.73 -0.78
CA LYS A 272 -16.35 -23.72 -2.16
C LYS A 272 -16.68 -22.45 -2.95
N ASP A 273 -17.88 -21.92 -2.76
CA ASP A 273 -18.39 -20.75 -3.47
C ASP A 273 -18.35 -19.47 -2.60
N GLU A 274 -17.71 -19.53 -1.43
CA GLU A 274 -17.57 -18.38 -0.52
C GLU A 274 -16.50 -17.42 -1.03
N LYS A 275 -16.85 -16.13 -1.12
CA LYS A 275 -16.00 -15.04 -1.60
C LYS A 275 -15.45 -14.18 -0.48
#